data_AF-A0A2V2ERR1-F1
#
_entry.id   AF-A0A2V2ERR1-F1
#
_cell.length_a   1.000
_cell.length_b   1.000
_cell.length_c   1.000
_cell.angle_alpha   90.00
_cell.angle_beta   90.00
_cell.angle_gamma   90.00
#
_symmetry.space_group_name_H-M   'P 1'
#
loop_
_entity.id
_entity.type
_entity.pdbx_description
1 polymer ?
#
loop_
_entity_poly.entity_id
_entity_poly.type
_entity_poly.pdbx_seq_one_letter_code
_entity_poly.pdbx_strand_id
1 'polypeptide(L)'
;MDKAKFRSMFKCVLVLAVIALCSGLLLGAFNILTYVDPLQSTYERFAADTGATFSKMTDEDGKAYGDGSVVYYAVSDDGVYHAFLAEGKGGYGGSVQLYVYVKDGKIDKIVVGENSETFLNKLDEAKFYANFIGKEVATLDVLGTDVVSGATKSSTAVKNAVNAAVQYYIDGNNQEVQTQALHGNLAEGGENNG
;
A
#
# COMPACT_ATOMS: atom_id res chain seq x y z
N MET A 1 -31.91 2.97 -51.45
CA MET A 1 -31.61 2.09 -50.29
C MET A 1 -32.85 1.25 -50.02
N ASP A 2 -32.77 -0.07 -50.22
CA ASP A 2 -33.94 -0.95 -50.16
C ASP A 2 -34.54 -1.02 -48.75
N LYS A 3 -35.82 -0.67 -48.61
CA LYS A 3 -36.56 -0.65 -47.33
C LYS A 3 -36.51 -1.99 -46.59
N ALA A 4 -36.37 -3.11 -47.31
CA ALA A 4 -36.22 -4.44 -46.75
C ALA A 4 -34.85 -4.65 -46.06
N LYS A 5 -33.76 -4.18 -46.67
CA LYS A 5 -32.41 -4.25 -46.11
C LYS A 5 -32.29 -3.36 -44.87
N PHE A 6 -32.90 -2.17 -44.91
CA PHE A 6 -32.96 -1.25 -43.76
C PHE A 6 -33.71 -1.84 -42.56
N ARG A 7 -34.87 -2.50 -42.76
CA ARG A 7 -35.61 -3.16 -41.67
C ARG A 7 -34.84 -4.33 -41.03
N SER A 8 -34.09 -5.11 -41.81
CA SER A 8 -33.26 -6.20 -41.28
C SER A 8 -32.09 -5.65 -40.45
N MET A 9 -31.40 -4.64 -40.98
CA MET A 9 -30.29 -3.99 -40.30
C MET A 9 -30.76 -3.32 -38.99
N PHE A 10 -31.91 -2.67 -38.99
CA PHE A 10 -32.50 -2.05 -37.79
C PHE A 10 -32.90 -3.07 -36.72
N LYS A 11 -33.41 -4.25 -37.12
CA LYS A 11 -33.71 -5.35 -36.18
C LYS A 11 -32.44 -5.90 -35.52
N CYS A 12 -31.36 -6.09 -36.28
CA CYS A 12 -30.06 -6.50 -35.70
C CYS A 12 -29.52 -5.46 -34.73
N VAL A 13 -29.57 -4.17 -35.08
CA VAL A 13 -29.13 -3.08 -34.20
C VAL A 13 -29.96 -3.02 -32.92
N LEU A 14 -31.28 -3.22 -33.03
CA LEU A 14 -32.17 -3.22 -31.87
C LEU A 14 -31.89 -4.40 -30.92
N VAL A 15 -31.61 -5.59 -31.46
CA VAL A 15 -31.21 -6.75 -30.64
C VAL A 15 -29.89 -6.49 -29.91
N LEU A 16 -28.89 -5.92 -30.60
CA LEU A 16 -27.62 -5.56 -29.98
C LEU A 16 -27.78 -4.49 -28.89
N ALA A 17 -28.62 -3.48 -29.11
CA ALA A 17 -28.90 -2.44 -28.13
C ALA A 17 -29.56 -3.02 -26.86
N VAL A 18 -30.49 -3.94 -27.01
CA VAL A 18 -31.16 -4.60 -25.87
C VAL A 18 -30.17 -5.47 -25.09
N ILE A 19 -29.34 -6.27 -25.77
CA ILE A 19 -28.33 -7.10 -25.09
C ILE A 19 -27.30 -6.21 -24.39
N ALA A 20 -26.82 -5.16 -25.04
CA ALA A 20 -25.87 -4.22 -24.44
C ALA A 20 -26.46 -3.52 -23.20
N LEU A 21 -27.74 -3.14 -23.24
CA LEU A 21 -28.43 -2.54 -22.11
C LEU A 21 -28.57 -3.54 -20.95
N CYS A 22 -28.99 -4.78 -21.23
CA CYS A 22 -29.08 -5.82 -20.21
C CYS A 22 -27.71 -6.13 -19.57
N SER A 23 -26.67 -6.30 -20.40
CA SER A 23 -25.32 -6.56 -19.92
C SER A 23 -24.76 -5.38 -19.13
N GLY A 24 -24.98 -4.14 -19.59
CA GLY A 24 -24.54 -2.94 -18.89
C GLY A 24 -25.23 -2.76 -17.54
N LEU A 25 -26.54 -3.03 -17.46
CA LEU A 25 -27.29 -2.97 -16.21
C LEU A 25 -26.81 -4.04 -15.21
N LEU A 26 -26.58 -5.27 -15.69
CA LEU A 26 -26.04 -6.37 -14.88
C LEU A 26 -24.63 -6.05 -14.38
N LEU A 27 -23.71 -5.62 -15.26
CA LEU A 27 -22.36 -5.23 -14.86
C LEU A 27 -22.38 -4.04 -13.90
N GLY A 28 -23.23 -3.05 -14.14
CA GLY A 28 -23.38 -1.89 -13.26
C GLY A 28 -23.87 -2.28 -11.87
N ALA A 29 -24.90 -3.12 -11.77
CA ALA A 29 -25.41 -3.61 -10.50
C ALA A 29 -24.39 -4.49 -9.76
N PHE A 30 -23.69 -5.38 -10.48
CA PHE A 30 -22.66 -6.23 -9.90
C PHE A 30 -21.45 -5.42 -9.43
N ASN A 31 -21.05 -4.39 -10.19
CA ASN A 31 -20.02 -3.45 -9.80
C ASN A 31 -20.42 -2.71 -8.52
N ILE A 32 -21.64 -2.17 -8.44
CA ILE A 32 -22.11 -1.46 -7.22
C ILE A 32 -22.14 -2.39 -5.99
N LEU A 33 -22.57 -3.64 -6.17
CA LEU A 33 -22.65 -4.60 -5.05
C LEU A 33 -21.30 -5.14 -4.60
N THR A 34 -20.33 -5.23 -5.52
CA THR A 34 -19.00 -5.82 -5.25
C THR A 34 -17.91 -4.75 -5.07
N TYR A 35 -18.23 -3.48 -5.31
CA TYR A 35 -17.27 -2.39 -5.13
C TYR A 35 -16.97 -2.25 -3.64
N VAL A 36 -15.78 -2.70 -3.27
CA VAL A 36 -15.18 -2.44 -1.98
C VAL A 36 -14.24 -1.27 -2.19
N ASP A 37 -14.42 -0.19 -1.43
CA ASP A 37 -13.46 0.90 -1.45
C ASP A 37 -12.12 0.37 -0.89
N PRO A 38 -11.06 0.27 -1.72
CA PRO A 38 -9.80 -0.34 -1.32
C PRO A 38 -9.11 0.43 -0.18
N LEU A 39 -9.43 1.72 -0.03
CA LEU A 39 -8.94 2.54 1.06
C LEU A 39 -9.64 2.19 2.37
N GLN A 40 -10.97 2.02 2.34
CA GLN A 40 -11.74 1.63 3.53
C GLN A 40 -11.38 0.23 4.01
N SER A 41 -11.21 -0.74 3.09
CA SER A 41 -10.81 -2.10 3.45
C SER A 41 -9.40 -2.14 4.05
N THR A 42 -8.48 -1.30 3.56
CA THR A 42 -7.14 -1.14 4.14
C THR A 42 -7.22 -0.59 5.57
N TYR A 43 -8.08 0.40 5.83
CA TYR A 43 -8.28 0.93 7.18
C TYR A 43 -8.82 -0.08 8.15
N GLU A 44 -9.86 -0.80 7.75
CA GLU A 44 -10.43 -1.87 8.55
C GLU A 44 -9.36 -2.92 8.87
N ARG A 45 -8.46 -3.20 7.92
CA ARG A 45 -7.36 -4.12 8.16
C ARG A 45 -6.33 -3.58 9.14
N PHE A 46 -5.93 -2.31 9.01
CA PHE A 46 -5.03 -1.67 9.96
C PHE A 46 -5.60 -1.70 11.38
N ALA A 47 -6.89 -1.37 11.52
CA ALA A 47 -7.59 -1.41 12.79
C ALA A 47 -7.71 -2.84 13.34
N ALA A 48 -8.02 -3.82 12.50
CA ALA A 48 -8.11 -5.22 12.91
C ALA A 48 -6.76 -5.80 13.36
N ASP A 49 -5.67 -5.44 12.68
CA ASP A 49 -4.34 -5.99 12.96
C ASP A 49 -3.66 -5.34 14.18
N THR A 50 -3.95 -4.07 14.48
CA THR A 50 -3.34 -3.32 15.59
C THR A 50 -4.27 -3.16 16.80
N GLY A 51 -5.59 -3.24 16.60
CA GLY A 51 -6.60 -2.87 17.59
C GLY A 51 -6.76 -1.36 17.78
N ALA A 52 -6.05 -0.53 17.00
CA ALA A 52 -6.11 0.92 17.06
C ALA A 52 -7.14 1.50 16.07
N THR A 53 -7.54 2.76 16.27
CA THR A 53 -8.41 3.48 15.33
C THR A 53 -7.56 4.36 14.43
N PHE A 54 -7.91 4.41 13.15
CA PHE A 54 -7.26 5.23 12.13
C PHE A 54 -8.31 6.11 11.48
N SER A 55 -8.39 7.38 11.86
CA SER A 55 -9.45 8.28 11.41
C SER A 55 -9.09 9.08 10.15
N LYS A 56 -7.81 9.14 9.76
CA LYS A 56 -7.34 9.95 8.61
C LYS A 56 -6.20 9.31 7.84
N MET A 57 -6.14 9.60 6.54
CA MET A 57 -5.01 9.23 5.68
C MET A 57 -4.00 10.35 5.70
N THR A 58 -2.74 9.99 5.85
CA THR A 58 -1.68 10.99 5.80
C THR A 58 -1.22 11.21 4.36
N ASP A 59 -1.39 10.21 3.48
CA ASP A 59 -0.96 10.29 2.08
C ASP A 59 -1.84 9.39 1.19
N GLU A 60 -2.61 10.00 0.28
CA GLU A 60 -3.49 9.32 -0.69
C GLU A 60 -2.79 8.99 -2.02
N ASP A 61 -1.73 9.72 -2.38
CA ASP A 61 -1.06 9.58 -3.67
C ASP A 61 0.05 8.51 -3.66
N GLY A 62 0.48 8.11 -2.46
CA GLY A 62 1.52 7.12 -2.26
C GLY A 62 2.89 7.61 -2.75
N LYS A 63 3.94 6.83 -2.46
CA LYS A 63 5.31 7.19 -2.85
C LYS A 63 6.14 5.98 -3.28
N ALA A 64 6.81 6.12 -4.42
CA ALA A 64 7.66 5.08 -4.98
C ALA A 64 9.11 5.19 -4.49
N TYR A 65 9.70 4.04 -4.19
CA TYR A 65 11.07 3.84 -3.72
C TYR A 65 11.74 2.71 -4.52
N GLY A 66 12.26 3.05 -5.70
CA GLY A 66 12.87 2.07 -6.61
C GLY A 66 11.86 1.00 -7.05
N ASP A 67 12.12 -0.24 -6.66
CA ASP A 67 11.24 -1.39 -6.97
C ASP A 67 10.11 -1.60 -5.93
N GLY A 68 10.02 -0.76 -4.90
CA GLY A 68 8.90 -0.74 -3.96
C GLY A 68 8.10 0.56 -4.01
N SER A 69 6.88 0.56 -3.48
CA SER A 69 6.05 1.75 -3.34
C SER A 69 5.14 1.64 -2.13
N VAL A 70 4.97 2.73 -1.38
CA VAL A 70 3.91 2.85 -0.37
C VAL A 70 2.64 3.26 -1.09
N VAL A 71 1.61 2.42 -1.04
CA VAL A 71 0.29 2.65 -1.63
C VAL A 71 -0.54 3.49 -0.68
N TYR A 72 -0.59 3.10 0.60
CA TYR A 72 -1.37 3.79 1.63
C TYR A 72 -0.57 3.94 2.91
N TYR A 73 -0.74 5.08 3.57
CA TYR A 73 -0.14 5.37 4.87
C TYR A 73 -1.13 6.04 5.81
N ALA A 74 -1.21 5.53 7.03
CA ALA A 74 -2.01 6.09 8.11
C ALA A 74 -1.26 6.00 9.44
N VAL A 75 -1.52 6.99 10.29
CA VAL A 75 -1.09 6.98 11.70
C VAL A 75 -2.34 6.74 12.54
N SER A 76 -2.22 5.92 13.58
CA SER A 76 -3.31 5.71 14.53
C SER A 76 -3.63 7.00 15.28
N ASP A 77 -4.88 7.13 15.75
CA ASP A 77 -5.35 8.35 16.42
C ASP A 77 -4.62 8.62 17.75
N ASP A 78 -4.04 7.59 18.36
CA ASP A 78 -3.17 7.69 19.54
C ASP A 78 -1.70 8.04 19.21
N GLY A 79 -1.34 8.10 17.92
CA GLY A 79 0.00 8.38 17.44
C GLY A 79 1.01 7.24 17.64
N VAL A 80 0.57 6.07 18.10
CA VAL A 80 1.48 4.97 18.48
C VAL A 80 1.88 4.10 17.28
N TYR A 81 0.95 3.87 16.36
CA TYR A 81 1.14 2.98 15.21
C TYR A 81 1.19 3.78 13.91
N HIS A 82 2.24 3.52 13.15
CA HIS A 82 2.38 3.92 11.75
C HIS A 82 2.11 2.68 10.89
N ALA A 83 0.99 2.69 10.17
CA ALA A 83 0.54 1.60 9.34
C ALA A 83 0.75 1.92 7.86
N PHE A 84 1.40 1.01 7.16
CA PHE A 84 1.75 1.14 5.75
C PHE A 84 1.17 -0.02 4.96
N LEU A 85 0.51 0.27 3.83
CA LEU A 85 0.34 -0.70 2.76
C LEU A 85 1.43 -0.44 1.73
N ALA A 86 2.42 -1.32 1.66
CA ALA A 86 3.52 -1.22 0.72
C ALA A 86 3.43 -2.33 -0.33
N GLU A 87 3.73 -1.99 -1.58
CA GLU A 87 3.84 -2.91 -2.70
C GLU A 87 5.32 -3.07 -3.07
N GLY A 88 5.74 -4.31 -3.32
CA GLY A 88 7.09 -4.63 -3.78
C GLY A 88 7.07 -5.41 -5.08
N LYS A 89 7.84 -4.95 -6.07
CA LYS A 89 7.98 -5.59 -7.39
C LYS A 89 9.14 -6.58 -7.40
N GLY A 90 9.15 -7.43 -8.43
CA GLY A 90 10.22 -8.42 -8.66
C GLY A 90 9.90 -9.82 -8.12
N GLY A 91 8.65 -10.07 -7.75
CA GLY A 91 8.14 -11.39 -7.36
C GLY A 91 8.05 -12.35 -8.54
N TYR A 92 7.81 -13.63 -8.25
CA TYR A 92 7.64 -14.65 -9.28
C TYR A 92 6.28 -14.53 -9.99
N GLY A 93 5.21 -14.25 -9.24
CA GLY A 93 3.84 -14.02 -9.69
C GLY A 93 3.47 -12.54 -9.86
N GLY A 94 4.35 -11.61 -9.48
CA GLY A 94 4.17 -10.18 -9.75
C GLY A 94 4.58 -9.30 -8.58
N SER A 95 3.79 -8.28 -8.30
CA SER A 95 3.94 -7.47 -7.10
C SER A 95 3.35 -8.17 -5.87
N VAL A 96 3.91 -7.86 -4.71
CA VAL A 96 3.45 -8.35 -3.41
C VAL A 96 3.10 -7.15 -2.54
N GLN A 97 1.86 -7.10 -2.06
CA GLN A 97 1.45 -6.12 -1.07
C GLN A 97 1.72 -6.65 0.34
N LEU A 98 2.23 -5.77 1.20
CA LEU A 98 2.50 -6.01 2.61
C LEU A 98 1.92 -4.89 3.44
N TYR A 99 1.23 -5.28 4.51
CA TYR A 99 0.85 -4.42 5.60
C TYR A 99 2.02 -4.40 6.59
N VAL A 100 2.69 -3.26 6.71
CA VAL A 100 3.83 -3.07 7.62
C VAL A 100 3.41 -2.11 8.72
N TYR A 101 3.58 -2.53 9.97
CA TYR A 101 3.23 -1.75 11.15
C TYR A 101 4.50 -1.38 11.90
N VAL A 102 4.71 -0.08 12.09
CA VAL A 102 5.82 0.48 12.85
C VAL A 102 5.28 1.09 14.14
N LYS A 103 5.92 0.77 15.25
CA LYS A 103 5.63 1.30 16.58
C LYS A 103 6.93 1.64 17.28
N ASP A 104 7.01 2.81 17.89
CA ASP A 104 8.19 3.29 18.62
C ASP A 104 9.48 3.20 17.77
N GLY A 105 9.38 3.47 16.46
CA GLY A 105 10.51 3.38 15.51
C GLY A 105 10.93 1.96 15.13
N LYS A 106 10.22 0.92 15.58
CA LYS A 106 10.49 -0.49 15.26
C LYS A 106 9.37 -1.11 14.45
N ILE A 107 9.70 -2.08 13.59
CA ILE A 107 8.68 -2.87 12.91
C ILE A 107 8.01 -3.80 13.93
N ASP A 108 6.77 -3.53 14.30
CA ASP A 108 5.99 -4.35 15.24
C ASP A 108 5.47 -5.62 14.55
N LYS A 109 4.96 -5.47 13.33
CA LYS A 109 4.28 -6.56 12.62
C LYS A 109 4.35 -6.36 11.10
N ILE A 110 4.42 -7.48 10.38
CA ILE A 110 4.26 -7.54 8.93
C ILE A 110 3.18 -8.56 8.64
N VAL A 111 2.19 -8.18 7.83
CA VAL A 111 1.12 -9.06 7.36
C VAL A 111 1.11 -9.05 5.84
N VAL A 112 1.07 -10.23 5.24
CA VAL A 112 0.99 -10.36 3.79
C VAL A 112 -0.40 -9.98 3.30
N GLY A 113 -0.45 -9.08 2.33
CA GLY A 113 -1.67 -8.63 1.66
C GLY A 113 -1.92 -9.35 0.33
N GLU A 114 -2.52 -8.63 -0.62
CA GLU A 114 -2.76 -9.16 -1.95
C GLU A 114 -1.44 -9.51 -2.65
N ASN A 115 -1.41 -10.70 -3.24
CA ASN A 115 -0.28 -11.20 -4.00
C ASN A 115 -0.72 -12.35 -4.91
N SER A 116 0.10 -12.67 -5.91
CA SER A 116 -0.06 -13.85 -6.77
C SER A 116 1.15 -14.79 -6.67
N GLU A 117 1.88 -14.75 -5.57
CA GLU A 117 3.11 -15.53 -5.37
C GLU A 117 2.79 -16.98 -4.98
N THR A 118 3.60 -17.91 -5.48
CA THR A 118 3.45 -19.35 -5.18
C THR A 118 4.32 -19.82 -4.01
N PHE A 119 5.29 -18.99 -3.57
CA PHE A 119 6.35 -19.41 -2.64
C PHE A 119 6.40 -18.63 -1.33
N LEU A 120 5.37 -17.83 -1.00
CA LEU A 120 5.36 -17.08 0.26
C LEU A 120 5.31 -17.99 1.49
N ASN A 121 4.69 -19.16 1.39
CA ASN A 121 4.72 -20.17 2.44
C ASN A 121 6.15 -20.58 2.85
N LYS A 122 7.09 -20.60 1.90
CA LYS A 122 8.51 -20.89 2.20
C LYS A 122 9.17 -19.76 3.00
N LEU A 123 8.72 -18.52 2.82
CA LEU A 123 9.22 -17.39 3.62
C LEU A 123 8.73 -17.51 5.06
N ASP A 124 7.48 -17.94 5.26
CA ASP A 124 6.93 -18.22 6.60
C ASP A 124 7.69 -19.37 7.28
N GLU A 125 7.89 -20.49 6.58
CA GLU A 125 8.64 -21.65 7.07
C GLU A 125 10.09 -21.27 7.44
N ALA A 126 10.74 -20.44 6.62
CA ALA A 126 12.09 -19.94 6.85
C ALA A 126 12.15 -18.81 7.91
N LYS A 127 11.01 -18.42 8.50
CA LYS A 127 10.90 -17.29 9.44
C LYS A 127 11.49 -16.00 8.89
N PHE A 128 11.34 -15.77 7.60
CA PHE A 128 11.97 -14.66 6.89
C PHE A 128 11.61 -13.29 7.49
N TYR A 129 10.33 -13.11 7.87
CA TYR A 129 9.84 -11.85 8.46
C TYR A 129 10.46 -11.53 9.83
N ALA A 130 10.99 -12.52 10.54
CA ALA A 130 11.68 -12.31 11.82
C ALA A 130 12.99 -11.52 11.68
N ASN A 131 13.54 -11.41 10.46
CA ASN A 131 14.70 -10.56 10.20
C ASN A 131 14.35 -9.07 10.29
N PHE A 132 13.07 -8.71 10.11
CA PHE A 132 12.60 -7.32 10.10
C PHE A 132 11.83 -6.97 11.37
N ILE A 133 11.00 -7.88 11.88
CA ILE A 133 10.18 -7.65 13.07
C ILE A 133 11.07 -7.41 14.30
N GLY A 134 10.76 -6.36 15.05
CA GLY A 134 11.46 -5.90 16.24
C GLY A 134 12.74 -5.09 15.96
N LYS A 135 13.10 -4.87 14.69
CA LYS A 135 14.27 -4.07 14.31
C LYS A 135 13.93 -2.58 14.23
N GLU A 136 14.90 -1.76 14.61
CA GLU A 136 14.85 -0.30 14.48
C GLU A 136 14.87 0.10 13.01
N VAL A 137 13.82 0.77 12.56
CA VAL A 137 13.61 1.21 11.18
C VAL A 137 14.76 2.08 10.69
N ALA A 138 15.28 2.98 11.55
CA ALA A 138 16.34 3.93 11.21
C ALA A 138 17.69 3.27 10.84
N THR A 139 17.94 2.04 11.30
CA THR A 139 19.21 1.33 11.08
C THR A 139 19.06 0.05 10.26
N LEU A 140 17.83 -0.26 9.82
CA LEU A 140 17.52 -1.53 9.20
C LEU A 140 17.99 -1.55 7.74
N ASP A 141 18.94 -2.42 7.43
CA ASP A 141 19.30 -2.72 6.04
C ASP A 141 18.40 -3.85 5.48
N VAL A 142 17.25 -3.45 4.96
CA VAL A 142 16.26 -4.37 4.38
C VAL A 142 16.83 -5.05 3.12
N LEU A 143 17.51 -4.29 2.26
CA LEU A 143 18.01 -4.80 0.97
C LEU A 143 19.24 -5.70 1.13
N GLY A 144 20.00 -5.57 2.22
CA GLY A 144 21.10 -6.45 2.57
C GLY A 144 20.68 -7.81 3.16
N THR A 145 19.40 -8.00 3.52
CA THR A 145 18.93 -9.26 4.14
C THR A 145 18.96 -10.44 3.16
N ASP A 146 19.45 -11.60 3.59
CA ASP A 146 19.56 -12.80 2.75
C ASP A 146 18.21 -13.31 2.24
N VAL A 147 18.14 -13.69 0.96
CA VAL A 147 16.93 -14.26 0.36
C VAL A 147 16.73 -15.73 0.71
N VAL A 148 15.48 -16.20 0.72
CA VAL A 148 15.17 -17.61 0.96
C VAL A 148 15.43 -18.45 -0.30
N SER A 149 16.20 -19.52 -0.15
CA SER A 149 16.51 -20.44 -1.24
C SER A 149 15.23 -21.09 -1.81
N GLY A 150 15.08 -21.08 -3.12
CA GLY A 150 13.87 -21.59 -3.79
C GLY A 150 12.63 -20.70 -3.64
N ALA A 151 12.79 -19.49 -3.11
CA ALA A 151 11.79 -18.41 -3.07
C ALA A 151 12.44 -17.02 -3.24
N THR A 152 13.54 -16.97 -4.03
CA THR A 152 14.37 -15.77 -4.17
C THR A 152 13.60 -14.56 -4.71
N LYS A 153 12.79 -14.75 -5.75
CA LYS A 153 11.99 -13.66 -6.34
C LYS A 153 10.94 -13.14 -5.38
N SER A 154 10.20 -14.04 -4.72
CA SER A 154 9.23 -13.69 -3.67
C SER A 154 9.90 -12.94 -2.51
N SER A 155 11.10 -13.39 -2.09
CA SER A 155 11.91 -12.70 -1.07
C SER A 155 12.31 -11.29 -1.53
N THR A 156 12.70 -11.12 -2.80
CA THR A 156 13.02 -9.80 -3.35
C THR A 156 11.81 -8.87 -3.33
N ALA A 157 10.63 -9.32 -3.74
CA ALA A 157 9.41 -8.51 -3.68
C ALA A 157 9.09 -8.07 -2.25
N VAL A 158 9.15 -9.00 -1.29
CA VAL A 158 8.91 -8.69 0.13
C VAL A 158 9.93 -7.69 0.65
N LYS A 159 11.21 -7.86 0.34
CA LYS A 159 12.26 -6.88 0.71
C LYS A 159 11.99 -5.50 0.13
N ASN A 160 11.58 -5.43 -1.12
CA ASN A 160 11.30 -4.16 -1.79
C ASN A 160 10.11 -3.44 -1.14
N ALA A 161 9.04 -4.16 -0.81
CA ALA A 161 7.88 -3.62 -0.10
C ALA A 161 8.26 -3.11 1.30
N VAL A 162 8.96 -3.92 2.10
CA VAL A 162 9.40 -3.51 3.45
C VAL A 162 10.35 -2.31 3.37
N ASN A 163 11.27 -2.30 2.40
CA ASN A 163 12.19 -1.18 2.20
C ASN A 163 11.44 0.11 1.87
N ALA A 164 10.41 0.06 1.03
CA ALA A 164 9.60 1.25 0.72
C ALA A 164 8.92 1.83 1.98
N ALA A 165 8.34 0.97 2.83
CA ALA A 165 7.73 1.40 4.10
C ALA A 165 8.77 2.02 5.05
N VAL A 166 9.95 1.39 5.18
CA VAL A 166 11.06 1.89 6.01
C VAL A 166 11.55 3.26 5.53
N GLN A 167 11.79 3.40 4.22
CA GLN A 167 12.24 4.67 3.63
C GLN A 167 11.19 5.76 3.77
N TYR A 168 9.90 5.44 3.59
CA TYR A 168 8.82 6.39 3.81
C TYR A 168 8.79 6.89 5.26
N TYR A 169 8.89 6.00 6.23
CA TYR A 169 8.90 6.38 7.65
C TYR A 169 10.10 7.30 7.97
N ILE A 170 11.29 6.98 7.46
CA ILE A 170 12.49 7.80 7.64
C ILE A 170 12.33 9.18 6.99
N ASP A 171 11.83 9.23 5.75
CA ASP A 171 11.57 10.47 5.04
C ASP A 171 10.56 11.35 5.79
N GLY A 172 9.45 10.76 6.27
CA GLY A 172 8.42 11.46 7.03
C GLY A 172 8.94 12.07 8.32
N ASN A 173 9.70 11.30 9.11
CA ASN A 173 10.34 11.81 10.34
C ASN A 173 11.37 12.90 10.03
N ASN A 174 12.12 12.79 8.93
CA ASN A 174 13.07 13.82 8.53
C ASN A 174 12.39 15.15 8.15
N GLN A 175 11.17 15.13 7.60
CA GLN A 175 10.41 16.36 7.30
C GLN A 175 9.92 17.08 8.57
N GLU A 176 9.54 16.35 9.63
CA GLU A 176 9.17 16.95 10.93
C GLU A 176 10.39 17.59 11.62
N VAL A 177 11.56 16.95 11.56
CA VAL A 177 12.80 17.47 12.15
C VAL A 177 13.27 18.76 11.45
N GLN A 178 13.12 18.86 10.13
CA GLN A 178 13.49 20.09 9.40
C GLN A 178 12.52 21.25 9.66
N THR A 179 11.23 20.97 9.87
CA THR A 179 10.24 21.99 10.23
C THR A 179 10.45 22.54 11.65
N GLN A 180 10.86 21.70 12.60
CA GLN A 180 11.21 22.15 13.95
C GLN A 180 12.54 22.94 13.99
N ALA A 181 13.54 22.54 13.20
CA ALA A 181 14.80 23.28 13.08
C ALA A 181 14.62 24.68 12.47
N LEU A 182 13.66 24.85 11.56
CA LEU A 182 13.35 26.16 10.97
C LEU A 182 12.60 27.09 11.95
N HIS A 183 11.71 26.55 12.80
CA HIS A 183 11.02 27.33 13.83
C HIS A 183 11.89 27.62 15.08
N GLY A 184 12.88 26.80 15.39
CA GLY A 184 13.83 27.04 16.48
C GLY A 184 14.78 28.22 16.22
N ASN A 185 15.08 28.51 14.96
CA ASN A 185 16.01 29.59 14.57
C ASN A 185 15.38 30.99 14.49
N LEU A 186 14.08 31.16 14.78
CA LEU A 186 13.46 32.49 14.90
C LEU A 186 13.38 33.03 16.33
N ALA A 187 13.81 32.26 17.34
CA ALA A 187 13.74 32.68 18.75
C ALA A 187 15.02 33.34 19.30
N GLU A 188 16.14 33.33 18.57
CA GLU A 188 17.43 33.89 19.05
C GLU A 188 17.87 35.18 18.32
N GLY A 189 16.97 35.84 17.61
CA GLY A 189 17.25 37.07 16.85
C GLY A 189 16.38 38.25 17.26
N GLY A 190 16.42 38.66 18.54
CA GLY A 190 15.59 39.76 19.04
C GLY A 190 16.23 40.55 20.18
N GLU A 191 17.10 41.49 19.81
CA GLU A 191 17.34 42.77 20.47
C GLU A 191 18.03 42.79 21.86
N ASN A 192 19.36 42.69 21.81
CA ASN A 192 20.20 43.64 22.56
C ASN A 192 20.05 45.03 21.90
N ASN A 193 19.52 46.02 22.62
CA ASN A 193 19.93 47.44 22.60
C ASN A 193 18.98 48.30 23.47
N GLY A 194 19.52 48.90 24.54
CA GLY A 194 18.82 49.92 25.34
C GLY A 194 19.28 49.97 26.78
#